data_AF-A0A959QJY1-F1
#
_entry.id   AF-A0A959QJY1-F1
#
_cell.length_a   1.000
_cell.length_b   1.000
_cell.length_c   1.000
_cell.angle_alpha   90.00
_cell.angle_beta   90.00
_cell.angle_gamma   90.00
#
_symmetry.space_group_name_H-M   'P 1'
#
loop_
_entity.id
_entity.type
_entity.pdbx_description
1 polymer ?
#
loop_
_entity_poly.entity_id
_entity_poly.type
_entity_poly.pdbx_seq_one_letter_code
_entity_poly.pdbx_strand_id
1 'polypeptide(L)'
;DFAEWGNNYRIDTSKIVLWGQGTGGYISLAAATLDRFSEIGTTTMPAGKFVTDLNGDGMQETMVQEAWNGDLDGATTVGISPGFPIPAGDTLAIPNYGGYSSNFQLAVNMGGALGDISWLDENSPPVISYHVVQDQFAPFESAILVVPTTNDPIVEVQGSYTTVAKANTLGLNDAFLNIDTSEYTAAAKASIAGAGFEYQEGLYAFDIPLNIFGRADGSPWNWWSAEKWDTIPFPGAVDLGLPEGTSFHQVALLSDLNMSAEKGRAYIDTIMGYYAPRAYEALGLSPDSTTSVTLLNRSQVSLQISPNPSYGLINIQSSPDFEIKAIRIIDLSGKVVLTRPSVNASQIQIDHSGLATGTYIAEIRFEEGIVTEKVLLH
;
A
#
# COMPACT_ATOMS: atom_id res chain seq x y z
N ASP A 1 7.30 19.70 -6.00
CA ASP A 1 7.76 20.33 -4.74
C ASP A 1 9.27 20.25 -4.54
N PHE A 2 9.85 19.05 -4.37
CA PHE A 2 11.30 18.90 -4.11
C PHE A 2 12.22 19.63 -5.12
N ALA A 3 12.02 19.38 -6.42
CA ALA A 3 12.90 19.92 -7.47
C ALA A 3 12.69 21.42 -7.75
N GLU A 4 11.46 21.92 -7.68
CA GLU A 4 11.12 23.25 -8.21
C GLU A 4 10.72 24.28 -7.13
N TRP A 5 10.19 23.83 -5.99
CA TRP A 5 9.53 24.72 -5.01
C TRP A 5 10.26 24.76 -3.67
N GLY A 6 11.52 24.32 -3.63
CA GLY A 6 12.35 24.38 -2.43
C GLY A 6 12.00 23.34 -1.36
N ASN A 7 11.32 22.26 -1.74
CA ASN A 7 10.94 21.16 -0.86
C ASN A 7 10.15 21.60 0.40
N ASN A 8 9.07 22.37 0.20
CA ASN A 8 8.25 22.90 1.30
C ASN A 8 7.64 21.80 2.18
N TYR A 9 7.39 20.63 1.60
CA TYR A 9 6.84 19.48 2.32
C TYR A 9 7.91 18.58 2.94
N ARG A 10 9.20 18.92 2.79
CA ARG A 10 10.35 18.14 3.31
C ARG A 10 10.32 16.69 2.86
N ILE A 11 9.97 16.47 1.59
CA ILE A 11 9.98 15.17 0.94
C ILE A 11 11.41 14.63 0.94
N ASP A 12 11.56 13.40 1.44
CA ASP A 12 12.78 12.61 1.29
C ASP A 12 12.61 11.72 0.06
N THR A 13 13.32 12.04 -1.02
CA THR A 13 13.24 11.30 -2.30
C THR A 13 13.85 9.90 -2.21
N SER A 14 14.51 9.54 -1.11
CA SER A 14 14.95 8.18 -0.82
C SER A 14 13.91 7.33 -0.10
N LYS A 15 12.71 7.87 0.15
CA LYS A 15 11.62 7.25 0.92
C LYS A 15 10.28 7.29 0.18
N ILE A 16 10.30 7.03 -1.12
CA ILE A 16 9.12 7.05 -1.99
C ILE A 16 8.52 5.64 -2.07
N VAL A 17 7.18 5.57 -2.06
CA VAL A 17 6.41 4.34 -2.20
C VAL A 17 5.48 4.48 -3.40
N LEU A 18 5.43 3.46 -4.25
CA LEU A 18 4.45 3.37 -5.31
C LEU A 18 3.30 2.47 -4.89
N TRP A 19 2.10 3.02 -4.79
CA TRP A 19 0.92 2.31 -4.32
C TRP A 19 -0.13 2.19 -5.42
N GLY A 20 -0.47 0.96 -5.77
CA GLY A 20 -1.43 0.61 -6.81
C GLY A 20 -2.66 -0.11 -6.29
N GLN A 21 -3.84 0.24 -6.81
CA GLN A 21 -5.11 -0.46 -6.54
C GLN A 21 -5.85 -0.81 -7.84
N GLY A 22 -6.40 -2.02 -7.93
CA GLY A 22 -7.04 -2.54 -9.13
C GLY A 22 -6.05 -2.56 -10.30
N THR A 23 -6.37 -1.91 -11.42
CA THR A 23 -5.42 -1.66 -12.52
C THR A 23 -4.13 -1.00 -12.04
N GLY A 24 -4.21 -0.10 -11.06
CA GLY A 24 -3.03 0.50 -10.44
C GLY A 24 -2.09 -0.54 -9.81
N GLY A 25 -2.61 -1.67 -9.32
CA GLY A 25 -1.81 -2.77 -8.77
C GLY A 25 -0.97 -3.49 -9.82
N TYR A 26 -1.49 -3.65 -11.03
CA TYR A 26 -0.70 -4.12 -12.18
C TYR A 26 0.42 -3.14 -12.52
N ILE A 27 0.11 -1.84 -12.49
CA ILE A 27 1.08 -0.77 -12.78
C ILE A 27 2.16 -0.72 -11.70
N SER A 28 1.82 -0.82 -10.41
CA SER A 28 2.82 -0.76 -9.34
C SER A 28 3.75 -1.96 -9.36
N LEU A 29 3.24 -3.16 -9.67
CA LEU A 29 4.08 -4.33 -9.86
C LEU A 29 4.97 -4.22 -11.10
N ALA A 30 4.41 -3.80 -12.24
CA ALA A 30 5.18 -3.63 -13.47
C ALA A 30 6.28 -2.57 -13.29
N ALA A 31 5.96 -1.40 -12.75
CA ALA A 31 6.95 -0.34 -12.51
C ALA A 31 8.04 -0.76 -11.51
N ALA A 32 7.76 -1.73 -10.63
CA ALA A 32 8.75 -2.22 -9.67
C ALA A 32 9.71 -3.26 -10.25
N THR A 33 9.34 -3.89 -11.37
CA THR A 33 10.00 -5.12 -11.84
C THR A 33 10.47 -5.02 -13.28
N LEU A 34 9.70 -4.39 -14.16
CA LEU A 34 10.06 -4.22 -15.55
C LEU A 34 11.02 -3.02 -15.71
N ASP A 35 12.31 -3.30 -15.89
CA ASP A 35 13.35 -2.25 -15.99
C ASP A 35 13.98 -2.16 -17.39
N ARG A 36 13.73 -3.13 -18.27
CA ARG A 36 14.23 -3.14 -19.66
C ARG A 36 13.16 -3.58 -20.65
N PHE A 37 13.04 -2.84 -21.76
CA PHE A 37 12.15 -3.20 -22.87
C PHE A 37 12.35 -4.62 -23.41
N SER A 38 13.58 -5.13 -23.39
CA SER A 38 13.87 -6.50 -23.83
C SER A 38 13.10 -7.56 -23.04
N GLU A 39 12.80 -7.31 -21.75
CA GLU A 39 12.11 -8.26 -20.88
C GLU A 39 10.65 -8.48 -21.26
N ILE A 40 10.04 -7.50 -21.93
CA ILE A 40 8.68 -7.63 -22.48
C ILE A 40 8.67 -8.74 -23.54
N GLY A 41 9.71 -8.81 -24.38
CA GLY A 41 9.83 -9.84 -25.42
C GLY A 41 10.37 -11.19 -24.92
N THR A 42 11.03 -11.23 -23.77
CA THR A 42 11.72 -12.43 -23.25
C THR A 42 11.06 -13.00 -21.99
N THR A 43 9.74 -12.83 -21.84
CA THR A 43 8.98 -13.43 -20.74
C THR A 43 9.17 -14.94 -20.67
N THR A 44 8.90 -15.55 -19.52
CA THR A 44 9.10 -17.00 -19.33
C THR A 44 7.81 -17.77 -19.01
N MET A 45 6.71 -17.10 -18.68
CA MET A 45 5.47 -17.74 -18.26
C MET A 45 4.22 -17.15 -18.96
N PRO A 46 3.97 -17.52 -20.24
CA PRO A 46 4.78 -18.39 -21.09
C PRO A 46 5.92 -17.65 -21.78
N ALA A 47 6.80 -18.41 -22.43
CA ALA A 47 7.93 -17.88 -23.19
C ALA A 47 7.46 -16.97 -24.34
N GLY A 48 7.94 -15.72 -24.37
CA GLY A 48 7.62 -14.77 -25.45
C GLY A 48 6.13 -14.45 -25.58
N LYS A 49 5.47 -14.07 -24.48
CA LYS A 49 4.01 -13.84 -24.49
C LYS A 49 3.60 -12.49 -25.09
N PHE A 50 4.46 -11.48 -25.05
CA PHE A 50 4.18 -10.13 -25.55
C PHE A 50 4.92 -9.85 -26.86
N VAL A 51 4.95 -10.83 -27.76
CA VAL A 51 5.48 -10.65 -29.12
C VAL A 51 4.43 -11.02 -30.17
N THR A 52 4.40 -10.28 -31.27
CA THR A 52 3.54 -10.53 -32.43
C THR A 52 4.21 -9.99 -33.68
N ASP A 53 3.80 -10.46 -34.85
CA ASP A 53 4.16 -9.85 -36.13
C ASP A 53 3.36 -8.54 -36.31
N LEU A 54 4.00 -7.41 -36.02
CA LEU A 54 3.35 -6.10 -36.00
C LEU A 54 3.20 -5.50 -37.41
N ASN A 55 4.06 -5.88 -38.34
CA ASN A 55 4.12 -5.27 -39.69
C ASN A 55 3.73 -6.26 -40.82
N GLY A 56 3.45 -7.51 -40.49
CA GLY A 56 3.05 -8.58 -41.42
C GLY A 56 4.21 -9.15 -42.23
N ASP A 57 5.47 -8.96 -41.82
CA ASP A 57 6.66 -9.43 -42.54
C ASP A 57 7.09 -10.86 -42.14
N GLY A 58 6.39 -11.47 -41.19
CA GLY A 58 6.64 -12.81 -40.67
C GLY A 58 7.69 -12.87 -39.55
N MET A 59 8.25 -11.74 -39.12
CA MET A 59 9.06 -11.63 -37.91
C MET A 59 8.18 -11.31 -36.70
N GLN A 60 8.65 -11.65 -35.50
CA GLN A 60 7.96 -11.29 -34.26
C GLN A 60 8.68 -10.12 -33.59
N GLU A 61 7.90 -9.10 -33.25
CA GLU A 61 8.35 -7.94 -32.50
C GLU A 61 7.64 -7.86 -31.15
N THR A 62 8.29 -7.21 -30.19
CA THR A 62 7.67 -6.85 -28.92
C THR A 62 6.44 -5.98 -29.16
N MET A 63 5.30 -6.32 -28.56
CA MET A 63 4.04 -5.60 -28.74
C MET A 63 4.09 -4.16 -28.18
N VAL A 64 4.91 -3.94 -27.15
CA VAL A 64 5.16 -2.63 -26.55
C VAL A 64 6.43 -2.05 -27.18
N GLN A 65 6.28 -0.93 -27.86
CA GLN A 65 7.36 -0.25 -28.57
C GLN A 65 7.56 1.11 -27.93
N GLU A 66 8.80 1.44 -27.53
CA GLU A 66 9.08 2.72 -26.85
C GLU A 66 8.61 3.93 -27.68
N ALA A 67 8.84 3.90 -29.00
CA ALA A 67 8.40 4.96 -29.91
C ALA A 67 6.88 5.16 -29.96
N TRP A 68 6.10 4.13 -29.60
CA TRP A 68 4.65 4.17 -29.60
C TRP A 68 4.08 4.38 -28.21
N ASN A 69 4.65 3.74 -27.19
CA ASN A 69 4.10 3.65 -25.85
C ASN A 69 4.75 4.61 -24.85
N GLY A 70 5.87 5.25 -25.21
CA GLY A 70 6.73 5.97 -24.28
C GLY A 70 7.75 5.05 -23.62
N ASP A 71 8.68 5.63 -22.85
CA ASP A 71 9.65 4.90 -22.03
C ASP A 71 9.00 4.26 -20.80
N LEU A 72 9.66 3.27 -20.20
CA LEU A 72 9.13 2.53 -19.04
C LEU A 72 8.79 3.45 -17.87
N ASP A 73 9.61 4.50 -17.67
CA ASP A 73 9.43 5.50 -16.62
C ASP A 73 8.40 6.59 -16.99
N GLY A 74 7.94 6.64 -18.25
CA GLY A 74 7.09 7.70 -18.78
C GLY A 74 7.72 9.10 -18.67
N ALA A 75 9.04 9.18 -18.62
CA ALA A 75 9.79 10.37 -18.24
C ALA A 75 10.44 11.09 -19.41
N THR A 76 10.63 10.45 -20.56
CA THR A 76 11.45 11.05 -21.63
C THR A 76 10.85 10.90 -23.02
N THR A 77 10.23 9.76 -23.33
CA THR A 77 9.79 9.47 -24.69
C THR A 77 8.29 9.79 -24.84
N VAL A 78 7.96 10.59 -25.85
CA VAL A 78 6.57 10.78 -26.28
C VAL A 78 6.16 9.57 -27.09
N GLY A 79 5.15 8.83 -26.62
CA GLY A 79 4.60 7.69 -27.33
C GLY A 79 3.63 8.15 -28.41
N ILE A 80 3.87 7.75 -29.67
CA ILE A 80 3.04 8.13 -30.82
C ILE A 80 2.36 6.91 -31.43
N SER A 81 1.03 6.97 -31.57
CA SER A 81 0.22 5.89 -32.15
C SER A 81 0.65 5.57 -33.59
N PRO A 82 0.82 4.28 -33.95
CA PRO A 82 1.09 3.86 -35.32
C PRO A 82 -0.16 3.84 -36.21
N GLY A 83 -1.37 4.09 -35.67
CA GLY A 83 -2.61 4.14 -36.45
C GLY A 83 -3.76 3.25 -35.96
N PHE A 84 -3.56 2.51 -34.86
CA PHE A 84 -4.60 1.72 -34.22
C PHE A 84 -4.24 1.54 -32.72
N PRO A 85 -5.21 1.58 -31.78
CA PRO A 85 -6.65 1.79 -31.96
C PRO A 85 -7.05 3.27 -32.16
N ILE A 86 -6.10 4.20 -32.06
CA ILE A 86 -6.31 5.64 -32.28
C ILE A 86 -5.53 6.13 -33.52
N PRO A 87 -5.90 7.27 -34.13
CA PRO A 87 -5.30 7.74 -35.38
C PRO A 87 -3.76 7.80 -35.34
N ALA A 88 -3.14 7.56 -36.49
CA ALA A 88 -1.68 7.60 -36.61
C ALA A 88 -1.17 9.01 -36.33
N GLY A 89 -0.11 9.13 -35.54
CA GLY A 89 0.44 10.42 -35.12
C GLY A 89 -0.23 11.04 -33.88
N ASP A 90 -1.31 10.42 -33.37
CA ASP A 90 -1.90 10.79 -32.09
C ASP A 90 -1.01 10.32 -30.92
N THR A 91 -1.20 10.88 -29.74
CA THR A 91 -0.29 10.65 -28.60
C THR A 91 -0.84 9.60 -27.63
N LEU A 92 -0.03 8.59 -27.33
CA LEU A 92 -0.32 7.54 -26.36
C LEU A 92 0.32 7.81 -24.99
N ALA A 93 1.46 8.49 -24.97
CA ALA A 93 2.16 8.87 -23.74
C ALA A 93 2.81 10.25 -23.89
N ILE A 94 2.62 11.11 -22.89
CA ILE A 94 3.26 12.44 -22.80
C ILE A 94 4.04 12.49 -21.49
N PRO A 95 5.36 12.71 -21.52
CA PRO A 95 6.13 12.99 -20.31
C PRO A 95 5.60 14.26 -19.63
N ASN A 96 5.08 14.10 -18.41
CA ASN A 96 4.51 15.22 -17.66
C ASN A 96 5.62 16.07 -16.99
N TYR A 97 6.54 15.40 -16.29
CA TYR A 97 7.70 16.02 -15.62
C TYR A 97 8.98 15.34 -16.05
N GLY A 98 9.34 15.55 -17.31
CA GLY A 98 10.43 14.81 -17.90
C GLY A 98 11.79 15.05 -17.25
N GLY A 99 12.57 13.99 -17.07
CA GLY A 99 13.87 14.00 -16.41
C GLY A 99 13.84 13.97 -14.87
N TYR A 100 12.65 13.89 -14.24
CA TYR A 100 12.55 13.61 -12.81
C TYR A 100 12.66 12.11 -12.55
N SER A 101 13.23 11.76 -11.40
CA SER A 101 13.42 10.37 -11.00
C SER A 101 12.07 9.67 -10.78
N SER A 102 11.89 8.52 -11.44
CA SER A 102 10.78 7.59 -11.18
C SER A 102 11.10 6.56 -10.09
N ASN A 103 12.29 6.59 -9.49
CA ASN A 103 12.70 5.65 -8.45
C ASN A 103 11.81 5.70 -7.19
N PHE A 104 11.51 4.52 -6.65
CA PHE A 104 10.84 4.31 -5.37
C PHE A 104 11.44 3.10 -4.65
N GLN A 105 11.20 2.99 -3.35
CA GLN A 105 11.86 2.01 -2.47
C GLN A 105 10.93 0.89 -1.99
N LEU A 106 9.63 0.99 -2.28
CA LEU A 106 8.63 0.01 -1.89
C LEU A 106 7.47 0.03 -2.88
N ALA A 107 7.04 -1.14 -3.32
CA ALA A 107 5.85 -1.31 -4.14
C ALA A 107 4.70 -1.86 -3.30
N VAL A 108 3.50 -1.29 -3.47
CA VAL A 108 2.27 -1.81 -2.88
C VAL A 108 1.27 -2.14 -3.99
N ASN A 109 0.73 -3.35 -3.94
CA ASN A 109 -0.28 -3.86 -4.86
C ASN A 109 -1.57 -4.22 -4.10
N MET A 110 -2.71 -3.72 -4.57
CA MET A 110 -4.02 -4.09 -4.05
C MET A 110 -4.93 -4.61 -5.17
N GLY A 111 -5.13 -5.93 -5.24
CA GLY A 111 -6.02 -6.56 -6.23
C GLY A 111 -5.52 -6.46 -7.68
N GLY A 112 -4.20 -6.50 -7.90
CA GLY A 112 -3.56 -6.58 -9.21
C GLY A 112 -2.69 -7.82 -9.36
N ALA A 113 -2.17 -8.03 -10.57
CA ALA A 113 -1.27 -9.13 -10.92
C ALA A 113 -0.06 -8.63 -11.73
N LEU A 114 1.06 -9.35 -11.64
CA LEU A 114 2.25 -9.07 -12.42
C LEU A 114 2.12 -9.65 -13.83
N GLY A 115 2.52 -8.87 -14.84
CA GLY A 115 2.42 -9.25 -16.25
C GLY A 115 3.24 -10.48 -16.61
N ASP A 116 4.48 -10.60 -16.11
CA ASP A 116 5.23 -11.86 -16.12
C ASP A 116 6.19 -11.93 -14.92
N ILE A 117 6.28 -13.10 -14.29
CA ILE A 117 7.13 -13.32 -13.12
C ILE A 117 8.63 -13.19 -13.41
N SER A 118 9.07 -13.28 -14.68
CA SER A 118 10.48 -13.09 -15.04
C SER A 118 10.96 -11.64 -14.93
N TRP A 119 10.05 -10.67 -14.84
CA TRP A 119 10.41 -9.28 -14.60
C TRP A 119 10.90 -9.07 -13.15
N LEU A 120 10.52 -9.96 -12.22
CA LEU A 120 10.92 -9.83 -10.82
C LEU A 120 12.30 -10.47 -10.58
N ASP A 121 13.27 -9.66 -10.16
CA ASP A 121 14.67 -10.04 -9.88
C ASP A 121 15.17 -9.55 -8.52
N GLU A 122 16.41 -9.86 -8.15
CA GLU A 122 17.01 -9.42 -6.87
C GLU A 122 17.22 -7.90 -6.72
N ASN A 123 17.07 -7.11 -7.78
CA ASN A 123 17.23 -5.65 -7.76
C ASN A 123 15.89 -4.93 -7.60
N SER A 124 14.78 -5.63 -7.78
CA SER A 124 13.43 -5.11 -7.58
C SER A 124 13.22 -4.67 -6.12
N PRO A 125 12.38 -3.65 -5.84
CA PRO A 125 12.11 -3.24 -4.47
C PRO A 125 11.23 -4.30 -3.74
N PRO A 126 11.20 -4.28 -2.40
CA PRO A 126 10.24 -5.07 -1.63
C PRO A 126 8.79 -4.82 -2.09
N VAL A 127 7.95 -5.85 -1.96
CA VAL A 127 6.55 -5.82 -2.41
C VAL A 127 5.62 -6.18 -1.27
N ILE A 128 4.68 -5.28 -0.97
CA ILE A 128 3.52 -5.57 -0.11
C ILE A 128 2.30 -5.78 -1.00
N SER A 129 1.58 -6.87 -0.83
CA SER A 129 0.35 -7.15 -1.57
C SER A 129 -0.85 -7.40 -0.68
N TYR A 130 -1.99 -6.88 -1.11
CA TYR A 130 -3.31 -7.16 -0.58
C TYR A 130 -4.16 -7.76 -1.69
N HIS A 131 -4.86 -8.85 -1.41
CA HIS A 131 -5.63 -9.52 -2.45
C HIS A 131 -6.78 -10.30 -1.82
N VAL A 132 -7.97 -10.21 -2.42
CA VAL A 132 -9.06 -11.14 -2.08
C VAL A 132 -8.79 -12.45 -2.79
N VAL A 133 -8.79 -13.57 -2.06
CA VAL A 133 -8.43 -14.87 -2.65
C VAL A 133 -9.35 -15.27 -3.82
N GLN A 134 -10.61 -14.85 -3.74
CA GLN A 134 -11.65 -15.12 -4.72
C GLN A 134 -11.86 -13.96 -5.71
N ASP A 135 -10.92 -13.02 -5.83
CA ASP A 135 -11.04 -11.91 -6.78
C ASP A 135 -11.31 -12.44 -8.20
N GLN A 136 -12.36 -11.90 -8.82
CA GLN A 136 -12.83 -12.29 -10.15
C GLN A 136 -12.18 -11.46 -11.27
N PHE A 137 -11.49 -10.37 -10.94
CA PHE A 137 -10.92 -9.42 -11.90
C PHE A 137 -9.39 -9.52 -12.01
N ALA A 138 -8.74 -10.07 -11.00
CA ALA A 138 -7.32 -10.39 -11.00
C ALA A 138 -7.13 -11.77 -10.34
N PRO A 139 -6.29 -12.65 -10.88
CA PRO A 139 -6.04 -13.92 -10.23
C PRO A 139 -5.20 -13.73 -8.97
N PHE A 140 -5.49 -14.52 -7.93
CA PHE A 140 -4.70 -14.56 -6.70
C PHE A 140 -3.37 -15.31 -6.89
N GLU A 141 -3.40 -16.42 -7.64
CA GLU A 141 -2.25 -17.22 -8.06
C GLU A 141 -1.88 -16.91 -9.52
N SER A 142 -1.19 -17.84 -10.20
CA SER A 142 -0.96 -17.75 -11.64
C SER A 142 -2.19 -18.23 -12.41
N ALA A 143 -2.72 -17.40 -13.31
CA ALA A 143 -3.81 -17.80 -14.19
C ALA A 143 -3.87 -16.95 -15.45
N ILE A 144 -4.66 -17.41 -16.42
CA ILE A 144 -5.03 -16.62 -17.58
C ILE A 144 -6.03 -15.56 -17.13
N LEU A 145 -5.67 -14.29 -17.30
CA LEU A 145 -6.57 -13.16 -17.16
C LEU A 145 -7.62 -13.24 -18.27
N VAL A 146 -8.90 -13.14 -17.91
CA VAL A 146 -10.01 -13.20 -18.85
C VAL A 146 -10.81 -11.90 -18.82
N VAL A 147 -11.47 -11.57 -19.93
CA VAL A 147 -12.43 -10.46 -19.98
C VAL A 147 -13.66 -10.83 -19.14
N PRO A 148 -14.04 -10.08 -18.10
CA PRO A 148 -15.14 -10.47 -17.21
C PRO A 148 -16.51 -10.60 -17.89
N THR A 149 -16.72 -9.92 -19.02
CA THR A 149 -18.01 -9.92 -19.74
C THR A 149 -18.11 -11.03 -20.79
N THR A 150 -17.02 -11.32 -21.52
CA THR A 150 -17.03 -12.29 -22.63
C THR A 150 -16.36 -13.62 -22.29
N ASN A 151 -15.62 -13.68 -21.18
CA ASN A 151 -14.78 -14.80 -20.77
C ASN A 151 -13.66 -15.14 -21.78
N ASP A 152 -13.30 -14.19 -22.64
CA ASP A 152 -12.20 -14.35 -23.58
C ASP A 152 -10.85 -14.29 -22.85
N PRO A 153 -9.91 -15.20 -23.14
CA PRO A 153 -8.58 -15.16 -22.57
C PRO A 153 -7.78 -13.97 -23.11
N ILE A 154 -7.11 -13.25 -22.21
CA ILE A 154 -6.27 -12.09 -22.53
C ILE A 154 -4.80 -12.49 -22.48
N VAL A 155 -4.29 -12.84 -21.28
CA VAL A 155 -2.87 -13.13 -21.05
C VAL A 155 -2.68 -13.86 -19.72
N GLU A 156 -1.70 -14.76 -19.64
CA GLU A 156 -1.32 -15.39 -18.36
C GLU A 156 -0.51 -14.41 -17.50
N VAL A 157 -0.97 -14.19 -16.27
CA VAL A 157 -0.41 -13.25 -15.29
C VAL A 157 -0.22 -13.93 -13.94
N GLN A 158 0.61 -13.34 -13.09
CA GLN A 158 0.92 -13.86 -11.76
C GLN A 158 0.34 -12.97 -10.68
N GLY A 159 -0.66 -13.49 -9.97
CA GLY A 159 -1.30 -12.83 -8.85
C GLY A 159 -0.38 -12.58 -7.65
N SER A 160 -0.94 -11.95 -6.62
CA SER A 160 -0.19 -11.57 -5.42
C SER A 160 0.45 -12.75 -4.70
N TYR A 161 -0.18 -13.93 -4.68
CA TYR A 161 0.41 -15.10 -4.04
C TYR A 161 1.71 -15.52 -4.72
N THR A 162 1.66 -15.70 -6.05
CA THR A 162 2.84 -16.08 -6.84
C THR A 162 3.91 -15.00 -6.83
N THR A 163 3.51 -13.73 -6.97
CA THR A 163 4.44 -12.59 -7.02
C THR A 163 5.18 -12.42 -5.68
N VAL A 164 4.46 -12.43 -4.56
CA VAL A 164 5.09 -12.30 -3.24
C VAL A 164 5.91 -13.54 -2.88
N ALA A 165 5.45 -14.74 -3.23
CA ALA A 165 6.26 -15.95 -3.04
C ALA A 165 7.61 -15.85 -3.77
N LYS A 166 7.63 -15.38 -5.02
CA LYS A 166 8.87 -15.15 -5.77
C LYS A 166 9.73 -14.06 -5.12
N ALA A 167 9.13 -12.94 -4.70
CA ALA A 167 9.85 -11.87 -4.00
C ALA A 167 10.54 -12.38 -2.72
N ASN A 168 9.86 -13.24 -1.95
CA ASN A 168 10.42 -13.91 -0.78
C ASN A 168 11.61 -14.82 -1.16
N THR A 169 11.50 -15.61 -2.25
CA THR A 169 12.63 -16.47 -2.69
C THR A 169 13.87 -15.69 -3.12
N LEU A 170 13.68 -14.44 -3.57
CA LEU A 170 14.76 -13.53 -3.97
C LEU A 170 15.31 -12.73 -2.78
N GLY A 171 14.73 -12.86 -1.59
CA GLY A 171 15.12 -12.12 -0.39
C GLY A 171 14.68 -10.65 -0.37
N LEU A 172 13.83 -10.20 -1.31
CA LEU A 172 13.39 -8.81 -1.39
C LEU A 172 12.59 -8.39 -0.14
N ASN A 173 11.76 -9.30 0.33
CA ASN A 173 10.88 -9.09 1.48
C ASN A 173 11.54 -9.47 2.82
N ASP A 174 12.85 -9.78 2.83
CA ASP A 174 13.59 -10.05 4.07
C ASP A 174 13.58 -8.84 5.02
N ALA A 175 13.41 -7.63 4.46
CA ALA A 175 13.18 -6.40 5.20
C ALA A 175 11.98 -6.47 6.16
N PHE A 176 11.06 -7.42 5.98
CA PHE A 176 9.86 -7.58 6.80
C PHE A 176 9.98 -8.63 7.91
N LEU A 177 11.01 -9.48 7.89
CA LEU A 177 11.06 -10.70 8.72
C LEU A 177 11.11 -10.43 10.24
N ASN A 178 11.66 -9.29 10.65
CA ASN A 178 11.83 -8.93 12.07
C ASN A 178 10.74 -7.98 12.58
N ILE A 179 9.67 -7.80 11.82
CA ILE A 179 8.54 -7.00 12.28
C ILE A 179 7.81 -7.79 13.34
N ASP A 180 7.90 -7.31 14.57
CA ASP A 180 7.22 -7.89 15.71
C ASP A 180 5.76 -8.15 15.37
N THR A 181 5.26 -9.32 15.78
CA THR A 181 4.03 -9.97 15.30
C THR A 181 2.79 -9.15 15.61
N SER A 182 2.58 -8.06 14.86
CA SER A 182 1.42 -7.19 15.01
C SER A 182 0.15 -8.02 14.89
N GLU A 183 -0.91 -7.61 15.56
CA GLU A 183 -2.22 -8.25 15.44
C GLU A 183 -2.64 -8.39 13.97
N TYR A 184 -2.25 -7.45 13.12
CA TYR A 184 -2.43 -7.50 11.67
C TYR A 184 -1.62 -8.59 10.98
N THR A 185 -0.39 -8.88 11.42
CA THR A 185 0.41 -10.00 10.88
C THR A 185 -0.17 -11.35 11.31
N ALA A 186 -0.64 -11.45 12.56
CA ALA A 186 -1.35 -12.63 13.03
C ALA A 186 -2.67 -12.85 12.25
N ALA A 187 -3.43 -11.77 12.01
CA ALA A 187 -4.64 -11.81 11.20
C ALA A 187 -4.37 -12.19 9.73
N ALA A 188 -3.29 -11.69 9.12
CA ALA A 188 -2.86 -12.08 7.78
C ALA A 188 -2.57 -13.58 7.69
N LYS A 189 -1.80 -14.11 8.66
CA LYS A 189 -1.49 -15.55 8.77
C LYS A 189 -2.75 -16.40 8.95
N ALA A 190 -3.69 -15.96 9.79
CA ALA A 190 -4.94 -16.67 10.02
C ALA A 190 -5.84 -16.66 8.77
N SER A 191 -5.96 -15.51 8.11
CA SER A 191 -6.79 -15.34 6.91
C SER A 191 -6.30 -16.22 5.75
N ILE A 192 -5.00 -16.21 5.45
CA ILE A 192 -4.46 -17.04 4.36
C ILE A 192 -4.52 -18.54 4.66
N ALA A 193 -4.35 -18.93 5.93
CA ALA A 193 -4.52 -20.32 6.35
C ALA A 193 -5.98 -20.78 6.21
N GLY A 194 -6.95 -19.89 6.49
CA GLY A 194 -8.37 -20.13 6.24
C GLY A 194 -8.67 -20.41 4.76
N ALA A 195 -7.98 -19.69 3.88
CA ALA A 195 -8.03 -19.90 2.44
C ALA A 195 -7.26 -21.15 1.94
N GLY A 196 -6.55 -21.86 2.81
CA GLY A 196 -5.82 -23.09 2.46
C GLY A 196 -4.43 -22.88 1.85
N PHE A 197 -3.83 -21.70 2.02
CA PHE A 197 -2.51 -21.36 1.49
C PHE A 197 -1.47 -21.17 2.61
N GLU A 198 -0.19 -21.36 2.26
CA GLU A 198 0.91 -21.03 3.15
C GLU A 198 1.13 -19.52 3.22
N TYR A 199 1.50 -19.02 4.39
CA TYR A 199 1.77 -17.60 4.55
C TYR A 199 3.03 -17.15 3.83
N GLN A 200 2.91 -16.07 3.06
CA GLN A 200 4.00 -15.38 2.38
C GLN A 200 4.21 -14.02 3.06
N GLU A 201 5.42 -13.74 3.54
CA GLU A 201 5.71 -12.45 4.17
C GLU A 201 5.53 -11.30 3.16
N GLY A 202 4.87 -10.21 3.57
CA GLY A 202 4.44 -9.14 2.68
C GLY A 202 3.07 -9.35 1.99
N LEU A 203 2.40 -10.50 2.20
CA LEU A 203 1.05 -10.76 1.66
C LEU A 203 -0.02 -10.72 2.76
N TYR A 204 -1.05 -9.91 2.53
CA TYR A 204 -2.33 -10.00 3.25
C TYR A 204 -3.41 -10.50 2.28
N ALA A 205 -3.73 -11.78 2.37
CA ALA A 205 -4.82 -12.38 1.61
C ALA A 205 -6.13 -12.25 2.41
N PHE A 206 -7.17 -11.65 1.83
CA PHE A 206 -8.51 -11.61 2.41
C PHE A 206 -9.30 -12.84 1.94
N ASP A 207 -9.61 -13.74 2.88
CA ASP A 207 -10.51 -14.87 2.65
C ASP A 207 -11.97 -14.42 2.85
N ILE A 208 -12.57 -13.95 1.76
CA ILE A 208 -13.95 -13.45 1.76
C ILE A 208 -14.83 -14.49 1.06
N PRO A 209 -15.87 -15.02 1.71
CA PRO A 209 -16.77 -15.97 1.09
C PRO A 209 -17.59 -15.31 -0.02
N LEU A 210 -17.94 -16.10 -1.04
CA LEU A 210 -18.93 -15.69 -2.05
C LEU A 210 -20.21 -15.21 -1.38
N ASN A 211 -20.81 -14.18 -1.96
CA ASN A 211 -22.10 -13.69 -1.53
C ASN A 211 -23.23 -14.69 -1.87
N ILE A 212 -24.47 -14.36 -1.49
CA ILE A 212 -25.64 -15.24 -1.70
C ILE A 212 -25.95 -15.56 -3.17
N PHE A 213 -25.34 -14.83 -4.11
CA PHE A 213 -25.45 -15.06 -5.55
C PHE A 213 -24.24 -15.79 -6.15
N GLY A 214 -23.33 -16.28 -5.30
CA GLY A 214 -22.10 -16.94 -5.74
C GLY A 214 -21.08 -15.99 -6.35
N ARG A 215 -21.14 -14.69 -6.04
CA ARG A 215 -20.21 -13.67 -6.56
C ARG A 215 -19.22 -13.25 -5.48
N ALA A 216 -17.97 -13.06 -5.89
CA ALA A 216 -16.92 -12.55 -5.01
C ALA A 216 -16.93 -11.01 -4.97
N ASP A 217 -16.54 -10.46 -3.83
CA ASP A 217 -16.16 -9.06 -3.69
C ASP A 217 -14.64 -8.96 -3.75
N GLY A 218 -14.09 -8.60 -4.91
CA GLY A 218 -12.65 -8.50 -5.14
C GLY A 218 -11.99 -7.26 -4.54
N SER A 219 -12.76 -6.26 -4.10
CA SER A 219 -12.23 -4.98 -3.64
C SER A 219 -13.04 -4.40 -2.49
N PRO A 220 -13.09 -5.07 -1.32
CA PRO A 220 -13.95 -4.71 -0.20
C PRO A 220 -13.59 -3.38 0.48
N TRP A 221 -12.42 -2.82 0.13
CA TRP A 221 -11.94 -1.50 0.54
C TRP A 221 -12.56 -0.36 -0.29
N ASN A 222 -13.26 -0.66 -1.39
CA ASN A 222 -13.90 0.35 -2.23
C ASN A 222 -15.28 0.73 -1.69
N TRP A 223 -15.64 2.00 -1.85
CA TRP A 223 -17.01 2.48 -1.69
C TRP A 223 -17.26 3.65 -2.65
N TRP A 224 -18.53 3.89 -2.96
CA TRP A 224 -18.92 4.95 -3.88
C TRP A 224 -20.21 5.64 -3.42
N SER A 225 -20.50 6.80 -4.01
CA SER A 225 -21.78 7.46 -3.79
C SER A 225 -22.89 6.69 -4.52
N ALA A 226 -23.68 5.93 -3.77
CA ALA A 226 -24.85 5.23 -4.30
C ALA A 226 -25.80 6.22 -5.02
N GLU A 227 -26.10 7.35 -4.38
CA GLU A 227 -26.94 8.43 -4.96
C GLU A 227 -26.43 8.88 -6.33
N LYS A 228 -25.12 9.13 -6.47
CA LYS A 228 -24.55 9.57 -7.75
C LYS A 228 -24.62 8.46 -8.80
N TRP A 229 -24.14 7.27 -8.48
CA TRP A 229 -23.98 6.20 -9.46
C TRP A 229 -25.28 5.48 -9.80
N ASP A 230 -26.34 5.65 -9.01
CA ASP A 230 -27.67 5.17 -9.35
C ASP A 230 -28.33 6.00 -10.46
N THR A 231 -27.90 7.25 -10.65
CA THR A 231 -28.42 8.13 -11.72
C THR A 231 -27.81 7.87 -13.10
N ILE A 232 -26.79 7.02 -13.19
CA ILE A 232 -26.03 6.79 -14.43
C ILE A 232 -26.31 5.35 -14.91
N PRO A 233 -26.99 5.17 -16.05
CA PRO A 233 -27.20 3.85 -16.64
C PRO A 233 -25.88 3.18 -17.01
N PHE A 234 -25.75 1.88 -16.72
CA PHE A 234 -24.64 1.07 -17.18
C PHE A 234 -24.87 0.66 -18.64
N PRO A 235 -23.99 1.05 -19.60
CA PRO A 235 -24.22 0.82 -21.02
C PRO A 235 -24.37 -0.65 -21.44
N GLY A 236 -23.76 -1.59 -20.70
CA GLY A 236 -23.76 -3.03 -20.99
C GLY A 236 -24.70 -3.86 -20.12
N ALA A 237 -25.77 -3.28 -19.55
CA ALA A 237 -26.62 -3.99 -18.58
C ALA A 237 -27.27 -5.25 -19.18
N VAL A 238 -27.72 -5.17 -20.42
CA VAL A 238 -28.38 -6.29 -21.14
C VAL A 238 -27.39 -7.43 -21.41
N ASP A 239 -26.13 -7.11 -21.68
CA ASP A 239 -25.07 -8.12 -21.90
C ASP A 239 -24.80 -8.94 -20.62
N LEU A 240 -25.07 -8.35 -19.45
CA LEU A 240 -25.01 -9.01 -18.15
C LEU A 240 -26.32 -9.72 -17.77
N GLY A 241 -27.32 -9.76 -18.66
CA GLY A 241 -28.64 -10.33 -18.40
C GLY A 241 -29.50 -9.48 -17.46
N LEU A 242 -29.19 -8.20 -17.31
CA LEU A 242 -29.92 -7.26 -16.46
C LEU A 242 -30.88 -6.39 -17.29
N PRO A 243 -31.94 -5.83 -16.68
CA PRO A 243 -32.84 -4.92 -17.38
C PRO A 243 -32.11 -3.72 -18.00
N GLU A 244 -32.56 -3.29 -19.18
CA GLU A 244 -32.09 -2.03 -19.77
C GLU A 244 -32.33 -0.86 -18.81
N GLY A 245 -31.34 0.02 -18.69
CA GLY A 245 -31.39 1.14 -17.75
C GLY A 245 -30.94 0.81 -16.33
N THR A 246 -30.50 -0.43 -16.04
CA THR A 246 -29.82 -0.75 -14.77
C THR A 246 -28.62 0.17 -14.56
N SER A 247 -28.50 0.77 -13.37
CA SER A 247 -27.49 1.77 -13.05
C SER A 247 -26.11 1.14 -12.73
N PHE A 248 -25.04 1.93 -12.81
CA PHE A 248 -23.72 1.49 -12.33
C PHE A 248 -23.76 1.03 -10.87
N HIS A 249 -24.52 1.72 -10.02
CA HIS A 249 -24.69 1.34 -8.62
C HIS A 249 -25.31 -0.06 -8.49
N GLN A 250 -26.40 -0.33 -9.22
CA GLN A 250 -27.12 -1.61 -9.17
C GLN A 250 -26.26 -2.76 -9.71
N VAL A 251 -25.50 -2.54 -10.78
CA VAL A 251 -24.57 -3.55 -11.31
C VAL A 251 -23.48 -3.88 -10.29
N ALA A 252 -22.85 -2.87 -9.69
CA ALA A 252 -21.75 -3.07 -8.75
C ALA A 252 -22.19 -3.74 -7.42
N LEU A 253 -23.43 -3.53 -6.99
CA LEU A 253 -24.00 -4.22 -5.82
C LEU A 253 -24.09 -5.74 -6.01
N LEU A 254 -24.08 -6.26 -7.24
CA LEU A 254 -24.13 -7.71 -7.48
C LEU A 254 -22.93 -8.45 -6.86
N SER A 255 -21.75 -7.82 -6.81
CA SER A 255 -20.57 -8.34 -6.13
C SER A 255 -20.48 -7.86 -4.69
N ASP A 256 -20.75 -6.57 -4.43
CA ASP A 256 -20.64 -5.95 -3.11
C ASP A 256 -22.01 -5.53 -2.54
N LEU A 257 -22.74 -6.50 -1.97
CA LEU A 257 -24.12 -6.29 -1.48
C LEU A 257 -24.23 -5.35 -0.28
N ASN A 258 -23.15 -5.18 0.48
CA ASN A 258 -23.11 -4.35 1.69
C ASN A 258 -22.15 -3.16 1.54
N MET A 259 -21.96 -2.69 0.30
CA MET A 259 -21.13 -1.55 -0.04
C MET A 259 -21.49 -0.36 0.86
N SER A 260 -20.49 0.09 1.60
CA SER A 260 -20.61 1.23 2.50
C SER A 260 -19.24 1.82 2.80
N ALA A 261 -19.22 3.10 3.16
CA ALA A 261 -17.98 3.76 3.53
C ALA A 261 -17.44 3.20 4.87
N GLU A 262 -18.32 2.71 5.74
CA GLU A 262 -17.98 2.01 6.98
C GLU A 262 -17.23 0.72 6.71
N LYS A 263 -17.74 -0.11 5.79
CA LYS A 263 -17.06 -1.33 5.34
C LYS A 263 -15.69 -1.00 4.73
N GLY A 264 -15.66 -0.11 3.74
CA GLY A 264 -14.42 0.22 3.03
C GLY A 264 -13.31 0.72 3.97
N ARG A 265 -13.66 1.59 4.93
CA ARG A 265 -12.72 2.08 5.94
C ARG A 265 -12.23 1.00 6.90
N ALA A 266 -13.05 0.01 7.24
CA ALA A 266 -12.61 -1.10 8.10
C ALA A 266 -11.53 -1.95 7.41
N TYR A 267 -11.66 -2.20 6.11
CA TYR A 267 -10.60 -2.86 5.34
C TYR A 267 -9.36 -1.97 5.22
N ILE A 268 -9.51 -0.66 4.98
CA ILE A 268 -8.37 0.28 4.95
C ILE A 268 -7.62 0.31 6.28
N ASP A 269 -8.32 0.28 7.42
CA ASP A 269 -7.68 0.20 8.74
C ASP A 269 -6.74 -1.02 8.86
N THR A 270 -7.24 -2.19 8.45
CA THR A 270 -6.45 -3.44 8.42
C THR A 270 -5.27 -3.34 7.45
N ILE A 271 -5.50 -2.78 6.26
CA ILE A 271 -4.48 -2.57 5.23
C ILE A 271 -3.36 -1.69 5.79
N MET A 272 -3.70 -0.54 6.34
CA MET A 272 -2.72 0.41 6.89
C MET A 272 -2.00 -0.15 8.12
N GLY A 273 -2.69 -0.90 8.97
CA GLY A 273 -2.11 -1.58 10.12
C GLY A 273 -1.07 -2.65 9.74
N TYR A 274 -1.29 -3.35 8.62
CA TYR A 274 -0.32 -4.29 8.06
C TYR A 274 0.82 -3.59 7.30
N TYR A 275 0.52 -2.50 6.59
CA TYR A 275 1.46 -1.74 5.77
C TYR A 275 2.47 -0.96 6.61
N ALA A 276 1.99 -0.17 7.58
CA ALA A 276 2.81 0.81 8.29
C ALA A 276 4.10 0.24 8.89
N PRO A 277 4.10 -0.88 9.64
CA PRO A 277 5.34 -1.43 10.18
C PRO A 277 6.27 -1.97 9.09
N ARG A 278 5.74 -2.48 7.97
CA ARG A 278 6.53 -2.97 6.83
C ARG A 278 7.18 -1.85 6.05
N ALA A 279 6.42 -0.80 5.79
CA ALA A 279 6.94 0.41 5.17
C ALA A 279 7.99 1.07 6.06
N TYR A 280 7.79 1.08 7.39
CA TYR A 280 8.77 1.63 8.32
C TYR A 280 10.15 0.95 8.20
N GLU A 281 10.17 -0.39 8.14
CA GLU A 281 11.39 -1.17 7.96
C GLU A 281 11.97 -1.08 6.55
N ALA A 282 11.17 -1.30 5.49
CA ALA A 282 11.66 -1.24 4.10
C ALA A 282 12.20 0.14 3.72
N LEU A 283 11.59 1.20 4.24
CA LEU A 283 12.08 2.56 4.02
C LEU A 283 13.21 2.92 4.99
N GLY A 284 13.63 2.06 5.92
CA GLY A 284 14.69 2.38 6.87
C GLY A 284 14.40 3.67 7.65
N LEU A 285 13.14 3.87 8.07
CA LEU A 285 12.72 5.02 8.89
C LEU A 285 13.12 4.87 10.36
N SER A 286 13.88 3.81 10.65
CA SER A 286 14.52 3.52 11.92
C SER A 286 15.93 4.11 11.93
N PRO A 287 16.16 5.29 12.53
CA PRO A 287 17.52 5.76 12.77
C PRO A 287 18.24 4.91 13.83
N ASP A 288 17.48 4.23 14.69
CA ASP A 288 17.93 3.29 15.72
C ASP A 288 16.77 2.31 16.00
N SER A 289 16.95 1.04 15.64
CA SER A 289 16.01 -0.08 15.81
C SER A 289 15.20 0.00 17.12
N THR A 290 13.93 0.36 17.01
CA THR A 290 12.86 -0.06 17.94
C THR A 290 11.55 -0.22 17.18
N THR A 291 11.48 -1.22 16.30
CA THR A 291 10.20 -1.83 15.94
C THR A 291 9.74 -2.64 17.14
N SER A 292 8.56 -2.29 17.64
CA SER A 292 7.96 -2.62 18.94
C SER A 292 8.51 -1.82 20.12
N VAL A 293 7.86 -0.68 20.35
CA VAL A 293 7.80 -0.12 21.69
C VAL A 293 6.54 -0.70 22.33
N THR A 294 6.69 -1.58 23.31
CA THR A 294 5.55 -2.12 24.08
C THR A 294 4.73 -0.95 24.62
N LEU A 295 3.44 -0.90 24.33
CA LEU A 295 2.53 0.06 24.97
C LEU A 295 2.23 -0.44 26.37
N LEU A 296 2.76 0.27 27.36
CA LEU A 296 2.49 0.03 28.76
C LEU A 296 1.22 0.78 29.16
N ASN A 297 0.40 0.16 30.01
CA ASN A 297 -0.69 0.84 30.68
C ASN A 297 -0.15 1.74 31.79
N ARG A 298 -0.76 2.91 31.95
CA ARG A 298 -0.45 3.87 33.03
C ARG A 298 -0.37 3.22 34.42
N SER A 299 -1.27 2.26 34.70
CA SER A 299 -1.33 1.53 35.96
C SER A 299 -0.17 0.55 36.16
N GLN A 300 0.39 -0.02 35.09
CA GLN A 300 1.51 -0.98 35.19
C GLN A 300 2.76 -0.32 35.76
N VAL A 301 3.03 0.93 35.35
CA VAL A 301 4.18 1.71 35.82
C VAL A 301 3.84 2.68 36.95
N SER A 302 2.58 2.67 37.43
CA SER A 302 2.05 3.62 38.42
C SER A 302 2.29 5.09 38.05
N LEU A 303 2.10 5.45 36.78
CA LEU A 303 2.40 6.79 36.26
C LEU A 303 1.44 7.85 36.83
N GLN A 304 2.01 8.92 37.36
CA GLN A 304 1.31 10.12 37.81
C GLN A 304 1.87 11.35 37.11
N ILE A 305 0.99 12.16 36.54
CA ILE A 305 1.32 13.45 35.92
C ILE A 305 0.51 14.52 36.62
N SER A 306 1.18 15.48 37.27
CA SER A 306 0.52 16.52 38.05
C SER A 306 1.30 17.82 38.12
N PRO A 307 0.63 18.99 38.19
CA PRO A 307 -0.80 19.16 37.94
C PRO A 307 -1.14 18.94 36.46
N ASN A 308 -2.38 18.57 36.16
CA ASN A 308 -2.92 18.52 34.80
C ASN A 308 -4.39 18.97 34.87
N PRO A 309 -4.73 20.21 34.44
CA PRO A 309 -3.90 21.16 33.68
C PRO A 309 -2.72 21.76 34.46
N SER A 310 -1.67 22.19 33.76
CA SER A 310 -0.48 22.81 34.35
C SER A 310 -0.19 24.22 33.82
N TYR A 311 0.36 25.07 34.67
CA TYR A 311 0.73 26.46 34.41
C TYR A 311 2.24 26.66 34.60
N GLY A 312 3.03 26.18 33.63
CA GLY A 312 4.49 26.26 33.62
C GLY A 312 5.24 24.99 34.05
N LEU A 313 4.85 24.30 35.13
CA LEU A 313 5.59 23.11 35.62
C LEU A 313 4.70 21.87 35.70
N ILE A 314 5.13 20.76 35.09
CA ILE A 314 4.53 19.43 35.28
C ILE A 314 5.52 18.50 36.00
N ASN A 315 5.02 17.74 36.96
CA ASN A 315 5.74 16.63 37.57
C ASN A 315 5.25 15.33 36.96
N ILE A 316 6.18 14.48 36.56
CA ILE A 316 5.94 13.14 36.04
C ILE A 316 6.64 12.17 36.99
N GLN A 317 5.89 11.21 37.53
CA GLN A 317 6.38 10.24 38.49
C GLN A 317 5.90 8.83 38.11
N SER A 318 6.77 7.84 38.23
CA SER A 318 6.49 6.41 38.07
C SER A 318 6.87 5.65 39.35
N SER A 319 6.56 4.35 39.39
CA SER A 319 7.09 3.46 40.43
C SER A 319 8.63 3.47 40.42
N PRO A 320 9.30 3.34 41.59
CA PRO A 320 10.76 3.20 41.65
C PRO A 320 11.34 2.06 40.81
N ASP A 321 10.55 1.01 40.54
CA ASP A 321 10.97 -0.13 39.71
C ASP A 321 10.92 0.17 38.20
N PHE A 322 10.30 1.28 37.80
CA PHE A 322 10.15 1.69 36.40
C PHE A 322 10.80 3.07 36.20
N GLU A 323 12.08 3.07 35.88
CA GLU A 323 12.81 4.31 35.60
C GLU A 323 12.37 4.92 34.26
N ILE A 324 12.06 6.23 34.29
CA ILE A 324 11.81 6.98 33.08
C ILE A 324 13.15 7.17 32.36
N LYS A 325 13.26 6.70 31.12
CA LYS A 325 14.45 6.83 30.27
C LYS A 325 14.40 8.11 29.44
N ALA A 326 13.24 8.45 28.88
CA ALA A 326 13.06 9.66 28.08
C ALA A 326 11.61 10.15 28.09
N ILE A 327 11.41 11.44 27.80
CA ILE A 327 10.08 12.05 27.64
C ILE A 327 10.05 12.91 26.38
N ARG A 328 8.96 12.78 25.60
CA ARG A 328 8.63 13.66 24.47
C ARG A 328 7.26 14.30 24.70
N ILE A 329 7.14 15.60 24.43
CA ILE A 329 5.86 16.30 24.35
C ILE A 329 5.58 16.61 22.88
N ILE A 330 4.41 16.21 22.42
CA ILE A 330 4.00 16.23 21.01
C ILE A 330 2.71 17.06 20.92
N ASP A 331 2.65 17.99 19.97
CA ASP A 331 1.42 18.75 19.70
C ASP A 331 0.41 17.93 18.87
N LEU A 332 -0.80 18.45 18.69
CA LEU A 332 -1.87 17.76 17.94
C LEU A 332 -1.57 17.61 16.44
N SER A 333 -0.54 18.27 15.91
CA SER A 333 -0.09 18.07 14.52
C SER A 333 0.94 16.96 14.39
N GLY A 334 1.33 16.31 15.50
CA GLY A 334 2.35 15.26 15.55
C GLY A 334 3.77 15.79 15.65
N LYS A 335 3.96 17.11 15.83
CA LYS A 335 5.30 17.70 15.98
C LYS A 335 5.79 17.56 17.41
N VAL A 336 7.00 17.03 17.59
CA VAL A 336 7.68 17.02 18.88
C VAL A 336 8.10 18.46 19.24
N VAL A 337 7.55 18.99 20.34
CA VAL A 337 7.78 20.37 20.81
C VAL A 337 8.72 20.46 22.01
N LEU A 338 8.88 19.36 22.75
CA LEU A 338 9.82 19.27 23.87
C LEU A 338 10.36 17.86 23.98
N THR A 339 11.66 17.73 24.26
CA THR A 339 12.32 16.44 24.52
C THR A 339 13.17 16.53 25.79
N ARG A 340 13.13 15.49 26.60
CA ARG A 340 14.05 15.24 27.72
C ARG A 340 14.65 13.85 27.54
N PRO A 341 15.83 13.74 26.91
CA PRO A 341 16.54 12.47 26.82
C PRO A 341 17.21 12.14 28.16
N SER A 342 17.51 10.86 28.38
CA SER A 342 18.37 10.38 29.47
C SER A 342 17.93 10.82 30.88
N VAL A 343 16.63 10.71 31.18
CA VAL A 343 16.08 11.07 32.49
C VAL A 343 16.65 10.15 33.59
N ASN A 344 16.59 8.83 33.37
CA ASN A 344 17.10 7.78 34.26
C ASN A 344 16.69 7.98 35.74
N ALA A 345 15.42 8.29 35.96
CA ALA A 345 14.84 8.52 37.28
C ALA A 345 13.36 8.16 37.29
N SER A 346 12.81 7.80 38.45
CA SER A 346 11.37 7.55 38.62
C SER A 346 10.54 8.82 38.82
N GLN A 347 11.19 9.99 38.85
CA GLN A 347 10.50 11.28 38.96
C GLN A 347 11.28 12.38 38.23
N ILE A 348 10.56 13.28 37.57
CA ILE A 348 11.12 14.46 36.93
C ILE A 348 10.10 15.61 36.94
N GLN A 349 10.60 16.84 37.04
CA GLN A 349 9.84 18.05 36.81
C GLN A 349 10.24 18.67 35.47
N ILE A 350 9.25 19.03 34.65
CA ILE A 350 9.44 19.65 33.35
C ILE A 350 8.83 21.05 33.37
N ASP A 351 9.67 22.03 33.07
CA ASP A 351 9.25 23.40 32.73
C ASP A 351 8.82 23.45 31.26
N HIS A 352 7.57 23.84 31.04
CA HIS A 352 6.91 23.99 29.76
C HIS A 352 6.45 25.43 29.49
N SER A 353 6.89 26.41 30.29
CA SER A 353 6.47 27.83 30.19
C SER A 353 6.74 28.48 28.83
N GLY A 354 7.59 27.86 27.99
CA GLY A 354 7.85 28.30 26.61
C GLY A 354 6.91 27.70 25.55
N LEU A 355 6.00 26.81 25.92
CA LEU A 355 5.02 26.20 25.02
C LEU A 355 3.72 27.00 24.99
N ALA A 356 3.03 26.98 23.85
CA ALA A 356 1.72 27.63 23.74
C ALA A 356 0.66 26.88 24.56
N THR A 357 -0.32 27.60 25.10
CA THR A 357 -1.47 26.99 25.76
C THR A 357 -2.18 26.02 24.82
N GLY A 358 -2.39 24.76 25.23
CA GLY A 358 -3.00 23.75 24.38
C GLY A 358 -3.05 22.34 24.96
N THR A 359 -3.61 21.42 24.17
CA THR A 359 -3.55 19.98 24.43
C THR A 359 -2.33 19.38 23.76
N TYR A 360 -1.60 18.54 24.50
CA TYR A 360 -0.43 17.83 24.03
C TYR A 360 -0.53 16.34 24.40
N ILE A 361 0.28 15.53 23.73
CA ILE A 361 0.55 14.14 24.09
C ILE A 361 1.93 14.09 24.74
N ALA A 362 1.99 13.63 25.97
CA ALA A 362 3.23 13.26 26.64
C ALA A 362 3.51 11.78 26.37
N GLU A 363 4.60 11.48 25.71
CA GLU A 363 5.13 10.13 25.54
C GLU A 363 6.28 9.92 26.54
N ILE A 364 6.12 8.96 27.44
CA ILE A 364 7.07 8.62 28.50
C ILE A 364 7.64 7.24 28.17
N ARG A 365 8.96 7.17 28.01
CA ARG A 365 9.69 5.93 27.69
C ARG A 365 10.33 5.33 28.93
N PHE A 366 10.17 4.03 29.07
CA PHE A 366 10.80 3.15 30.04
C PHE A 366 11.69 2.15 29.29
N GLU A 367 12.39 1.26 30.01
CA GLU A 367 13.14 0.17 29.38
C GLU A 367 12.18 -0.84 28.73
N GLU A 368 11.03 -1.07 29.38
CA GLU A 368 10.04 -2.08 29.01
C GLU A 368 9.09 -1.63 27.89
N GLY A 369 9.02 -0.33 27.60
CA GLY A 369 8.04 0.23 26.66
C GLY A 369 7.76 1.73 26.83
N ILE A 370 6.63 2.20 26.30
CA ILE A 370 6.15 3.59 26.43
C ILE A 370 4.75 3.66 27.02
N VAL A 371 4.47 4.77 27.70
CA VAL A 371 3.12 5.22 28.05
C VAL A 371 2.85 6.56 27.36
N THR A 372 1.67 6.71 26.75
CA THR A 372 1.22 7.98 26.17
C THR A 372 0.05 8.56 26.95
N GLU A 373 0.16 9.79 27.44
CA GLU A 373 -0.89 10.47 28.20
C GLU A 373 -1.20 11.85 27.62
N LYS A 374 -2.48 12.22 27.62
CA LYS A 374 -2.92 13.57 27.28
C LYS A 374 -2.59 14.54 28.42
N VAL A 375 -1.94 15.66 28.11
CA VAL A 375 -1.65 16.75 29.05
C VAL A 375 -2.20 18.08 28.55
N LEU A 376 -2.80 18.87 29.44
CA LEU A 376 -3.20 20.25 29.19
C LEU A 376 -2.16 21.20 29.77
N LEU A 377 -1.54 21.99 28.90
CA LEU A 377 -0.50 22.95 29.26
C LEU A 377 -1.04 24.36 29.03
N HIS A 378 -0.88 25.24 30.01
CA HIS A 378 -1.33 26.64 30.00
C HIS A 378 -0.19 27.61 30.10
#